data_AF-A0A5J5V5B4-F1
#
_entry.id   AF-A0A5J5V5B4-F1
#
_cell.length_a   1.000
_cell.length_b   1.000
_cell.length_c   1.000
_cell.angle_alpha   90.00
_cell.angle_beta   90.00
_cell.angle_gamma   90.00
#
_symmetry.space_group_name_H-M   'P 1'
#
loop_
_entity.id
_entity.type
_entity.pdbx_description
1 polymer ?
#
loop_
_entity_poly.entity_id
_entity_poly.type
_entity_poly.pdbx_seq_one_letter_code
_entity_poly.pdbx_strand_id
1 'polypeptide(L)'
;MKLTMERKKSLSSSVLKPAPPKASPMLRRLLVKSLLSRVYERIKAPLLTLVSLGSPEQSYVVLSHLHLLVMQTPYVFSSDYKHFYCQYNEPPYVKRLKLEMLTAVANESNSYEIVTELCEYAANVDIPIARESIRAVGKIALQQYDVNVIVDRLLQFLEMEKDYVTAEALVIKYLYPYLMFGLLNICITSIYEFFYAGAYERSS
;
A
#
# COMPACT_ATOMS: atom_id res chain seq x y z
N MET A 1 -8.48 65.84 45.19
CA MET A 1 -7.90 65.91 43.81
C MET A 1 -7.23 64.57 43.44
N LYS A 2 -8.01 63.49 43.26
CA LYS A 2 -7.54 62.18 42.79
C LYS A 2 -8.42 61.75 41.61
N LEU A 3 -8.25 62.35 40.44
CA LEU A 3 -9.05 62.00 39.25
C LEU A 3 -8.29 62.09 37.92
N THR A 4 -6.96 62.16 37.94
CA THR A 4 -6.13 62.28 36.71
C THR A 4 -5.02 61.23 36.62
N MET A 5 -5.31 59.96 36.94
CA MET A 5 -4.35 58.87 36.71
C MET A 5 -4.95 57.56 36.15
N GLU A 6 -6.18 57.57 35.64
CA GLU A 6 -6.84 56.32 35.21
C GLU A 6 -7.36 56.31 33.76
N ARG A 7 -6.87 57.20 32.90
CA ARG A 7 -7.31 57.27 31.49
C ARG A 7 -6.17 57.31 30.45
N LYS A 8 -5.07 56.60 30.70
CA LYS A 8 -4.03 56.32 29.69
C LYS A 8 -3.59 54.86 29.65
N LYS A 9 -4.51 53.92 29.91
CA LYS A 9 -4.24 52.47 29.79
C LYS A 9 -5.20 51.74 28.85
N SER A 10 -5.93 52.48 28.00
CA SER A 10 -6.95 51.94 27.10
C SER A 10 -6.65 52.09 25.60
N LEU A 11 -5.44 52.53 25.22
CA LEU A 11 -5.03 52.58 23.81
C LEU A 11 -3.58 52.11 23.63
N SER A 12 -3.32 50.83 23.89
CA SER A 12 -2.16 50.16 23.31
C SER A 12 -2.46 48.68 23.11
N SER A 13 -2.32 48.23 21.86
CA SER A 13 -2.38 46.83 21.43
C SER A 13 -3.74 46.14 21.60
N SER A 14 -4.67 46.41 20.68
CA SER A 14 -5.33 45.29 20.02
C SER A 14 -4.20 44.42 19.45
N VAL A 15 -3.79 43.39 20.19
CA VAL A 15 -2.74 42.46 19.81
C VAL A 15 -3.22 41.78 18.52
N LEU A 16 -2.85 42.37 17.39
CA LEU A 16 -2.84 41.72 16.10
C LEU A 16 -1.85 40.58 16.26
N LYS A 17 -2.34 39.39 16.62
CA LYS A 17 -1.52 38.18 16.66
C LYS A 17 -0.86 38.10 15.29
N PRO A 18 0.48 38.06 15.21
CA PRO A 18 1.16 37.95 13.92
C PRO A 18 0.59 36.72 13.21
N ALA A 19 0.16 36.90 11.97
CA ALA A 19 -0.33 35.80 11.15
C ALA A 19 0.73 34.69 11.19
N PRO A 20 0.33 33.42 11.43
CA PRO A 20 1.30 32.35 11.58
C PRO A 20 2.23 32.33 10.36
N PRO A 21 3.55 32.17 10.56
CA PRO A 21 4.51 32.18 9.47
C PRO A 21 4.05 31.18 8.42
N LYS A 22 3.98 31.61 7.15
CA LYS A 22 3.58 30.74 6.04
C LYS A 22 4.55 29.56 6.03
N ALA A 23 4.08 28.41 6.50
CA ALA A 23 4.86 27.19 6.56
C ALA A 23 5.51 26.94 5.19
N SER A 24 6.81 26.63 5.18
CA SER A 24 7.54 26.33 3.96
C SER A 24 6.84 25.20 3.19
N PRO A 25 6.93 25.14 1.85
CA PRO A 25 6.24 24.11 1.07
C PRO A 25 6.56 22.69 1.53
N MET A 26 7.78 22.46 2.02
CA MET A 26 8.21 21.19 2.62
C MET A 26 7.50 20.92 3.95
N LEU A 27 7.42 21.92 4.85
CA LEU A 27 6.71 21.80 6.13
C LEU A 27 5.20 21.60 5.93
N ARG A 28 4.61 22.27 4.93
CA ARG A 28 3.20 22.04 4.52
C ARG A 28 3.00 20.61 4.05
N ARG A 29 3.91 20.08 3.22
CA ARG A 29 3.82 18.71 2.72
C ARG A 29 3.92 17.68 3.85
N LEU A 30 4.82 17.90 4.82
CA LEU A 30 4.95 17.09 6.02
C LEU A 30 3.72 17.18 6.94
N LEU A 31 3.17 18.39 7.14
CA LEU A 31 1.94 18.61 7.91
C LEU A 31 0.73 17.94 7.26
N VAL A 32 0.62 18.00 5.93
CA VAL A 32 -0.45 17.32 5.20
C VAL A 32 -0.31 15.81 5.33
N LYS A 33 0.90 15.25 5.21
CA LYS A 33 1.14 13.81 5.44
C LYS A 33 0.75 13.38 6.86
N SER A 34 1.15 14.13 7.88
CA SER A 34 0.81 13.78 9.27
C SER A 34 -0.68 13.96 9.59
N LEU A 35 -1.35 14.94 8.98
CA LEU A 35 -2.79 15.11 9.08
C LEU A 35 -3.53 13.96 8.38
N LEU A 36 -3.11 13.58 7.17
CA LEU A 36 -3.69 12.47 6.42
C LEU A 36 -3.59 11.15 7.19
N SER A 37 -2.44 10.84 7.78
CA SER A 37 -2.29 9.66 8.66
C SER A 37 -3.33 9.65 9.80
N ARG A 38 -3.58 10.81 10.44
CA ARG A 38 -4.57 10.93 11.52
C ARG A 38 -6.02 10.78 11.03
N VAL A 39 -6.30 11.24 9.81
CA VAL A 39 -7.61 11.04 9.18
C VAL A 39 -7.79 9.56 8.86
N TYR A 40 -6.77 8.91 8.27
CA TYR A 40 -6.81 7.48 7.95
C TYR A 40 -7.09 6.62 9.18
N GLU A 41 -6.42 6.87 10.31
CA GLU A 41 -6.71 6.12 11.55
C GLU A 41 -8.16 6.27 12.02
N ARG A 42 -8.79 7.43 11.81
CA ARG A 42 -10.19 7.66 12.21
C ARG A 42 -11.20 7.03 11.26
N ILE A 43 -10.90 6.98 9.97
CA ILE A 43 -11.82 6.42 8.96
C ILE A 43 -11.59 4.92 8.73
N LYS A 44 -10.44 4.37 9.11
CA LYS A 44 -10.12 2.94 8.93
C LYS A 44 -11.16 2.03 9.57
N ALA A 45 -11.44 2.21 10.86
CA ALA A 45 -12.40 1.38 11.60
C ALA A 45 -13.82 1.35 10.99
N PRO A 46 -14.47 2.48 10.68
CA PRO A 46 -15.80 2.45 10.06
C PRO A 46 -15.78 1.84 8.65
N LEU A 47 -14.72 2.07 7.86
CA LEU A 47 -14.61 1.47 6.53
C LEU A 47 -14.45 -0.05 6.60
N LEU A 48 -13.60 -0.56 7.50
CA LEU A 48 -13.43 -2.01 7.71
C LEU A 48 -14.74 -2.67 8.19
N THR A 49 -15.50 -1.96 9.03
CA THR A 49 -16.82 -2.40 9.49
C THR A 49 -17.80 -2.52 8.32
N LEU A 50 -17.84 -1.53 7.43
CA LEU A 50 -18.69 -1.55 6.23
C LEU A 50 -18.31 -2.67 5.25
N VAL A 51 -17.01 -2.96 5.10
CA VAL A 51 -16.56 -4.11 4.30
C VAL A 51 -17.09 -5.43 4.86
N SER A 52 -17.12 -5.56 6.19
CA SER A 52 -17.47 -6.82 6.87
C SER A 52 -18.98 -7.05 6.98
N LEU A 53 -19.78 -5.99 7.12
CA LEU A 53 -21.22 -6.07 7.37
C LEU A 53 -22.10 -5.74 6.16
N GLY A 54 -21.51 -5.21 5.09
CA GLY A 54 -22.23 -4.80 3.88
C GLY A 54 -22.69 -5.98 3.01
N SER A 55 -23.56 -5.67 2.06
CA SER A 55 -23.80 -6.55 0.91
C SER A 55 -22.53 -6.69 0.06
N PRO A 56 -22.35 -7.78 -0.72
CA PRO A 56 -21.16 -7.97 -1.54
C PRO A 56 -20.83 -6.80 -2.47
N GLU A 57 -21.84 -6.12 -3.01
CA GLU A 57 -21.72 -4.94 -3.85
C GLU A 57 -21.20 -3.73 -3.04
N GLN A 58 -21.75 -3.51 -1.84
CA GLN A 58 -21.29 -2.46 -0.94
C GLN A 58 -19.85 -2.72 -0.49
N SER A 59 -19.54 -3.94 -0.06
CA SER A 59 -18.20 -4.33 0.36
C SER A 59 -17.20 -4.14 -0.78
N TYR A 60 -17.56 -4.47 -2.02
CA TYR A 60 -16.71 -4.23 -3.19
C TYR A 60 -16.45 -2.74 -3.43
N VAL A 61 -17.49 -1.90 -3.38
CA VAL A 61 -17.33 -0.44 -3.56
C VAL A 61 -16.45 0.14 -2.46
N VAL A 62 -16.67 -0.25 -1.20
CA VAL A 62 -15.87 0.24 -0.07
C VAL A 62 -14.43 -0.25 -0.17
N LEU A 63 -14.21 -1.53 -0.49
CA LEU A 63 -12.87 -2.09 -0.72
C LEU A 63 -12.15 -1.39 -1.87
N SER A 64 -12.85 -1.02 -2.94
CA SER A 64 -12.25 -0.33 -4.09
C SER A 64 -11.70 1.04 -3.69
N HIS A 65 -12.46 1.78 -2.87
CA HIS A 65 -11.99 3.04 -2.31
C HIS A 65 -10.83 2.81 -1.33
N LEU A 66 -10.93 1.79 -0.47
CA LEU A 66 -9.88 1.46 0.48
C LEU A 66 -8.57 1.08 -0.22
N HIS A 67 -8.64 0.38 -1.33
CA HIS A 67 -7.50 0.01 -2.16
C HIS A 67 -6.73 1.24 -2.65
N LEU A 68 -7.44 2.29 -3.09
CA LEU A 68 -6.79 3.55 -3.47
C LEU A 68 -6.04 4.19 -2.29
N LEU A 69 -6.57 4.08 -1.07
CA LEU A 69 -5.91 4.59 0.14
C LEU A 69 -4.71 3.74 0.54
N VAL A 70 -4.83 2.42 0.47
CA VAL A 70 -3.76 1.47 0.75
C VAL A 70 -2.58 1.70 -0.20
N MET A 71 -2.84 1.89 -1.49
CA MET A 71 -1.78 2.17 -2.47
C MET A 71 -1.00 3.46 -2.18
N GLN A 72 -1.60 4.42 -1.45
CA GLN A 72 -0.92 5.65 -1.04
C GLN A 72 -0.18 5.53 0.30
N THR A 73 -0.76 4.82 1.27
CA THR A 73 -0.22 4.70 2.64
C THR A 73 -0.45 3.29 3.19
N PRO A 74 0.27 2.27 2.69
CA PRO A 74 0.00 0.86 3.02
C PRO A 74 0.27 0.54 4.50
N TYR A 75 1.24 1.23 5.12
CA TYR A 75 1.61 1.05 6.53
C TYR A 75 0.47 1.35 7.53
N VAL A 76 -0.53 2.16 7.16
CA VAL A 76 -1.66 2.48 8.05
C VAL A 76 -2.63 1.29 8.18
N PHE A 77 -2.64 0.43 7.18
CA PHE A 77 -3.56 -0.71 7.07
C PHE A 77 -2.86 -2.05 7.31
N SER A 78 -1.53 -2.06 7.45
CA SER A 78 -0.75 -3.29 7.58
C SER A 78 -0.96 -4.03 8.90
N SER A 79 -1.50 -3.39 9.93
CA SER A 79 -1.93 -4.05 11.17
C SER A 79 -3.26 -4.79 11.04
N ASP A 80 -4.09 -4.39 10.09
CA ASP A 80 -5.50 -4.81 9.95
C ASP A 80 -5.69 -5.78 8.79
N TYR A 81 -4.60 -6.36 8.28
CA TYR A 81 -4.58 -7.22 7.09
C TYR A 81 -5.55 -8.41 7.17
N LYS A 82 -5.83 -8.91 8.38
CA LYS A 82 -6.77 -10.03 8.61
C LYS A 82 -8.20 -9.70 8.18
N HIS A 83 -8.59 -8.42 8.13
CA HIS A 83 -9.89 -8.01 7.58
C HIS A 83 -9.99 -8.22 6.06
N PHE A 84 -8.86 -8.41 5.37
CA PHE A 84 -8.81 -8.68 3.94
C PHE A 84 -8.73 -10.18 3.62
N TYR A 85 -8.88 -11.07 4.60
CA TYR A 85 -9.02 -12.50 4.32
C TYR A 85 -10.33 -12.79 3.60
N CYS A 86 -10.27 -13.72 2.65
CA CYS A 86 -11.41 -14.10 1.82
C CYS A 86 -12.34 -15.03 2.60
N GLN A 87 -13.63 -14.73 2.60
CA GLN A 87 -14.64 -15.64 3.15
C GLN A 87 -15.15 -16.58 2.06
N TYR A 88 -15.57 -17.79 2.44
CA TYR A 88 -16.01 -18.81 1.48
C TYR A 88 -17.19 -18.32 0.61
N ASN A 89 -18.17 -17.66 1.21
CA ASN A 89 -19.39 -17.15 0.57
C ASN A 89 -19.19 -15.86 -0.24
N GLU A 90 -18.00 -15.28 -0.24
CA GLU A 90 -17.73 -14.06 -1.02
C GLU A 90 -17.66 -14.35 -2.52
N PRO A 91 -18.21 -13.46 -3.36
CA PRO A 91 -18.12 -13.63 -4.79
C PRO A 91 -16.69 -13.36 -5.30
N PRO A 92 -16.31 -13.94 -6.46
CA PRO A 92 -14.92 -13.89 -6.95
C PRO A 92 -14.35 -12.47 -7.12
N TYR A 93 -15.18 -11.49 -7.46
CA TYR A 93 -14.74 -10.09 -7.64
C TYR A 93 -14.31 -9.43 -6.32
N VAL A 94 -14.95 -9.78 -5.19
CA VAL A 94 -14.54 -9.32 -3.85
C VAL A 94 -13.25 -10.02 -3.45
N LYS A 95 -13.18 -11.36 -3.63
CA LYS A 95 -12.00 -12.15 -3.30
C LYS A 95 -10.77 -11.63 -4.04
N ARG A 96 -10.87 -11.39 -5.35
CA ARG A 96 -9.77 -10.83 -6.15
C ARG A 96 -9.26 -9.51 -5.59
N LEU A 97 -10.16 -8.58 -5.25
CA LEU A 97 -9.76 -7.29 -4.69
C LEU A 97 -9.11 -7.43 -3.31
N LYS A 98 -9.58 -8.38 -2.50
CA LYS A 98 -8.95 -8.74 -1.22
C LYS A 98 -7.54 -9.31 -1.38
N LEU A 99 -7.29 -10.14 -2.40
CA LEU A 99 -5.93 -10.61 -2.71
C LEU A 99 -4.99 -9.46 -3.10
N GLU A 100 -5.48 -8.49 -3.88
CA GLU A 100 -4.72 -7.27 -4.21
C GLU A 100 -4.39 -6.46 -2.96
N MET A 101 -5.37 -6.29 -2.06
CA MET A 101 -5.20 -5.62 -0.78
C MET A 101 -4.14 -6.29 0.09
N LEU A 102 -4.22 -7.62 0.25
CA LEU A 102 -3.24 -8.41 1.02
C LEU A 102 -1.82 -8.25 0.46
N THR A 103 -1.69 -8.26 -0.87
CA THR A 103 -0.41 -8.02 -1.55
C THR A 103 0.12 -6.62 -1.24
N ALA A 104 -0.75 -5.60 -1.25
CA ALA A 104 -0.34 -4.21 -1.07
C ALA A 104 0.04 -3.86 0.38
N VAL A 105 -0.54 -4.53 1.39
CA VAL A 105 -0.24 -4.28 2.81
C VAL A 105 0.86 -5.18 3.38
N ALA A 106 1.35 -6.14 2.59
CA ALA A 106 2.40 -7.07 3.00
C ALA A 106 3.71 -6.33 3.32
N ASN A 107 4.32 -6.69 4.45
CA ASN A 107 5.60 -6.17 4.93
C ASN A 107 6.33 -7.24 5.75
N GLU A 108 7.53 -6.92 6.23
CA GLU A 108 8.40 -7.84 6.98
C GLU A 108 7.73 -8.44 8.24
N SER A 109 6.77 -7.74 8.84
CA SER A 109 6.11 -8.19 10.07
C SER A 109 4.91 -9.11 9.85
N ASN A 110 4.28 -9.07 8.67
CA ASN A 110 3.02 -9.79 8.40
C ASN A 110 3.07 -10.70 7.16
N SER A 111 4.13 -10.63 6.35
CA SER A 111 4.26 -11.37 5.08
C SER A 111 4.15 -12.88 5.26
N TYR A 112 4.70 -13.43 6.35
CA TYR A 112 4.61 -14.87 6.64
C TYR A 112 3.16 -15.34 6.84
N GLU A 113 2.38 -14.64 7.65
CA GLU A 113 0.97 -14.98 7.91
C GLU A 113 0.13 -14.81 6.63
N ILE A 114 0.34 -13.71 5.90
CA ILE A 114 -0.37 -13.46 4.63
C ILE A 114 -0.05 -14.55 3.60
N VAL A 115 1.23 -14.88 3.40
CA VAL A 115 1.64 -15.92 2.44
C VAL A 115 1.06 -17.27 2.83
N THR A 116 1.03 -17.60 4.12
CA THR A 116 0.43 -18.85 4.60
C THR A 116 -1.05 -18.94 4.22
N GLU A 117 -1.82 -17.88 4.46
CA GLU A 117 -3.23 -17.81 4.06
C GLU A 117 -3.41 -17.92 2.53
N LEU A 118 -2.58 -17.22 1.75
CA LEU A 118 -2.61 -17.30 0.28
C LEU A 118 -2.30 -18.72 -0.24
N CYS A 119 -1.48 -19.49 0.46
CA CYS A 119 -1.23 -20.89 0.13
C CYS A 119 -2.48 -21.77 0.30
N GLU A 120 -3.30 -21.51 1.32
CA GLU A 120 -4.59 -22.19 1.46
C GLU A 120 -5.53 -21.87 0.30
N TYR A 121 -5.51 -20.61 -0.17
CA TYR A 121 -6.30 -20.20 -1.32
C TYR A 121 -5.80 -20.81 -2.64
N ALA A 122 -4.49 -20.98 -2.81
CA ALA A 122 -3.89 -21.67 -3.94
C ALA A 122 -4.30 -23.16 -4.01
N ALA A 123 -4.56 -23.78 -2.86
CA ALA A 123 -4.97 -25.18 -2.77
C ALA A 123 -6.47 -25.40 -3.07
N ASN A 124 -7.30 -24.35 -3.00
CA ASN A 124 -8.75 -24.42 -3.19
C ASN A 124 -9.19 -24.83 -4.61
N VAL A 125 -10.48 -25.17 -4.75
CA VAL A 125 -11.12 -25.63 -6.01
C VAL A 125 -11.32 -24.49 -7.02
N ASP A 126 -11.40 -23.25 -6.54
CA ASP A 126 -11.63 -22.07 -7.39
C ASP A 126 -10.34 -21.68 -8.14
N ILE A 127 -10.15 -22.25 -9.33
CA ILE A 127 -8.97 -22.10 -10.18
C ILE A 127 -8.55 -20.62 -10.39
N PRO A 128 -9.43 -19.68 -10.80
CA PRO A 128 -9.02 -18.30 -11.01
C PRO A 128 -8.53 -17.62 -9.72
N ILE A 129 -9.16 -17.89 -8.58
CA ILE A 129 -8.69 -17.37 -7.29
C ILE A 129 -7.35 -18.02 -6.91
N ALA A 130 -7.22 -19.33 -7.07
CA ALA A 130 -5.98 -20.04 -6.78
C ALA A 130 -4.79 -19.48 -7.59
N ARG A 131 -4.99 -19.21 -8.89
CA ARG A 131 -3.96 -18.58 -9.74
C ARG A 131 -3.60 -17.18 -9.26
N GLU A 132 -4.58 -16.38 -8.90
CA GLU A 132 -4.33 -15.01 -8.42
C GLU A 132 -3.64 -15.01 -7.05
N SER A 133 -3.93 -15.99 -6.18
CA SER A 133 -3.22 -16.19 -4.91
C SER A 133 -1.76 -16.55 -5.12
N ILE A 134 -1.44 -17.44 -6.08
CA ILE A 134 -0.04 -17.78 -6.42
C ILE A 134 0.70 -16.53 -6.92
N ARG A 135 0.07 -15.72 -7.78
CA ARG A 135 0.63 -14.43 -8.24
C ARG A 135 0.85 -13.45 -7.09
N ALA A 136 -0.07 -13.36 -6.14
CA ALA A 136 0.08 -12.53 -4.96
C ALA A 136 1.30 -12.96 -4.13
N VAL A 137 1.48 -14.27 -3.87
CA VAL A 137 2.68 -14.79 -3.19
C VAL A 137 3.96 -14.42 -3.95
N GLY A 138 3.96 -14.55 -5.28
CA GLY A 138 5.08 -14.13 -6.13
C GLY A 138 5.42 -12.65 -6.00
N LYS A 139 4.41 -11.77 -6.00
CA LYS A 139 4.59 -10.33 -5.83
C LYS A 139 5.18 -10.00 -4.45
N ILE A 140 4.68 -10.65 -3.39
CA ILE A 140 5.21 -10.46 -2.03
C ILE A 140 6.67 -10.92 -1.96
N ALA A 141 7.01 -12.06 -2.58
CA ALA A 141 8.38 -12.57 -2.64
C ALA A 141 9.36 -11.53 -3.24
N LEU A 142 8.94 -10.81 -4.29
CA LEU A 142 9.76 -9.77 -4.93
C LEU A 142 9.92 -8.50 -4.08
N GLN A 143 9.05 -8.30 -3.08
CA GLN A 143 9.06 -7.13 -2.21
C GLN A 143 9.87 -7.35 -0.92
N GLN A 144 10.16 -8.59 -0.54
CA GLN A 144 10.87 -8.93 0.69
C GLN A 144 12.38 -9.10 0.46
N TYR A 145 13.20 -8.71 1.44
CA TYR A 145 14.65 -8.93 1.40
C TYR A 145 15.05 -10.38 1.70
N ASP A 146 14.30 -11.08 2.57
CA ASP A 146 14.51 -12.49 2.89
C ASP A 146 13.49 -13.36 2.16
N VAL A 147 13.88 -13.83 0.98
CA VAL A 147 12.98 -14.56 0.08
C VAL A 147 12.91 -16.05 0.42
N ASN A 148 13.88 -16.59 1.17
CA ASN A 148 14.07 -18.05 1.32
C ASN A 148 12.80 -18.75 1.83
N VAL A 149 12.18 -18.19 2.87
CA VAL A 149 10.95 -18.74 3.46
C VAL A 149 9.77 -18.74 2.47
N ILE A 150 9.68 -17.72 1.61
CA ILE A 150 8.61 -17.62 0.60
C ILE A 150 8.90 -18.53 -0.60
N VAL A 151 10.18 -18.67 -1.00
CA VAL A 151 10.59 -19.61 -2.05
C VAL A 151 10.26 -21.05 -1.65
N ASP A 152 10.53 -21.46 -0.42
CA ASP A 152 10.20 -22.82 0.04
C ASP A 152 8.70 -23.11 -0.06
N ARG A 153 7.84 -22.12 0.21
CA ARG A 153 6.38 -22.24 0.01
C ARG A 153 5.99 -22.30 -1.47
N LEU A 154 6.64 -21.50 -2.33
CA LEU A 154 6.43 -21.56 -3.77
C LEU A 154 6.91 -22.89 -4.37
N LEU A 155 7.94 -23.52 -3.80
CA LEU A 155 8.40 -24.85 -4.22
C LEU A 155 7.38 -25.93 -3.84
N GLN A 156 6.73 -25.83 -2.67
CA GLN A 156 5.62 -26.73 -2.30
C GLN A 156 4.48 -26.69 -3.33
N PHE A 157 4.21 -25.54 -3.95
CA PHE A 157 3.23 -25.45 -5.04
C PHE A 157 3.64 -26.22 -6.30
N LEU A 158 4.92 -26.34 -6.61
CA LEU A 158 5.40 -27.12 -7.76
C LEU A 158 5.25 -28.63 -7.53
N GLU A 159 5.25 -29.05 -6.27
CA GLU A 159 4.99 -30.44 -5.87
C GLU A 159 3.48 -30.76 -5.86
N MET A 160 2.61 -29.75 -5.87
CA MET A 160 1.19 -29.97 -6.09
C MET A 160 0.99 -30.33 -7.56
N GLU A 161 0.57 -31.57 -7.85
CA GLU A 161 0.29 -32.12 -9.19
C GLU A 161 -0.92 -31.45 -9.88
N LYS A 162 -0.91 -30.12 -10.00
CA LYS A 162 -1.96 -29.32 -10.62
C LYS A 162 -1.32 -28.41 -11.67
N ASP A 163 -1.57 -28.71 -12.95
CA ASP A 163 -0.96 -28.02 -14.09
C ASP A 163 -1.08 -26.48 -14.03
N TYR A 164 -2.21 -25.96 -13.53
CA TYR A 164 -2.45 -24.52 -13.43
C TYR A 164 -1.59 -23.84 -12.36
N VAL A 165 -1.18 -24.57 -11.32
CA VAL A 165 -0.31 -24.12 -10.23
C VAL A 165 1.14 -24.09 -10.73
N THR A 166 1.58 -25.17 -11.37
CA THR A 166 2.92 -25.28 -11.95
C THR A 166 3.16 -24.21 -13.01
N ALA A 167 2.18 -23.97 -13.90
CA ALA A 167 2.30 -22.93 -14.92
C ALA A 167 2.48 -21.52 -14.33
N GLU A 168 1.71 -21.14 -13.31
CA GLU A 168 1.83 -19.82 -12.67
C GLU A 168 3.12 -19.67 -11.85
N ALA A 169 3.51 -20.72 -11.13
CA ALA A 169 4.77 -20.73 -10.37
C ALA A 169 6.00 -20.58 -11.28
N LEU A 170 5.98 -21.20 -12.47
CA LEU A 170 7.03 -21.03 -13.48
C LEU A 170 7.09 -19.59 -14.01
N VAL A 171 5.95 -18.95 -14.26
CA VAL A 171 5.90 -17.54 -14.67
C VAL A 171 6.53 -16.65 -13.59
N ILE A 172 6.20 -16.87 -12.33
CA ILE A 172 6.77 -16.07 -11.22
C ILE A 172 8.28 -16.31 -11.10
N LYS A 173 8.73 -17.57 -11.14
CA LYS A 173 10.14 -17.92 -10.98
C LYS A 173 11.02 -17.42 -12.11
N TYR A 174 10.55 -17.49 -13.35
CA TYR A 174 11.38 -17.26 -14.54
C TYR A 174 11.06 -15.98 -15.31
N LEU A 175 9.85 -15.41 -15.21
CA LEU A 175 9.49 -14.23 -16.02
C LEU A 175 9.64 -12.93 -15.23
N TYR A 176 9.22 -12.90 -13.96
CA TYR A 176 9.23 -11.70 -13.14
C TYR A 176 10.64 -11.15 -12.84
N PRO A 177 11.64 -11.97 -12.46
CA PRO A 177 13.00 -11.48 -12.26
C PRO A 177 13.56 -10.87 -13.55
N TYR A 178 13.36 -11.52 -14.70
CA TYR A 178 13.85 -11.03 -15.99
C TYR A 178 13.17 -9.72 -16.42
N LEU A 179 11.87 -9.57 -16.20
CA LEU A 179 11.16 -8.30 -16.45
C LEU A 179 11.61 -7.19 -15.50
N MET A 180 11.84 -7.51 -14.21
CA MET A 180 12.30 -6.52 -13.23
C MET A 180 13.73 -6.08 -13.49
N PHE A 181 14.65 -7.00 -13.80
CA PHE A 181 16.02 -6.68 -14.23
C PHE A 181 16.03 -5.91 -15.57
N GLY A 182 15.13 -6.25 -16.49
CA GLY A 182 14.96 -5.52 -17.75
C GLY A 182 14.51 -4.07 -17.53
N LEU A 183 13.47 -3.85 -16.71
CA LEU A 183 12.96 -2.52 -16.37
C LEU A 183 13.98 -1.69 -15.56
N LEU A 184 14.73 -2.33 -14.65
CA LEU A 184 15.80 -1.67 -13.91
C LEU A 184 16.90 -1.19 -14.88
N ASN A 185 17.31 -2.02 -15.84
CA ASN A 185 18.28 -1.64 -16.86
C ASN A 185 17.75 -0.47 -17.72
N ILE A 186 16.50 -0.51 -18.17
CA ILE A 186 15.88 0.59 -18.93
C ILE A 186 15.86 1.89 -18.12
N CYS A 187 15.47 1.83 -16.84
CA CYS A 187 15.50 2.99 -15.96
C CYS A 187 16.93 3.52 -15.75
N ILE A 188 17.91 2.65 -15.53
CA ILE A 188 19.30 3.03 -15.37
C ILE A 188 19.82 3.69 -16.64
N THR A 189 19.60 3.10 -17.81
CA THR A 189 20.00 3.69 -19.10
C THR A 189 19.33 5.04 -19.34
N SER A 190 18.03 5.17 -19.02
CA SER A 190 17.31 6.45 -19.15
C SER A 190 17.84 7.52 -18.19
N ILE A 191 18.22 7.16 -16.96
CA ILE A 191 18.85 8.07 -15.99
C ILE A 191 20.25 8.47 -16.47
N TYR A 192 21.05 7.54 -17.01
CA TYR A 192 22.37 7.83 -17.58
C TYR A 192 22.28 8.75 -18.80
N GLU A 193 21.36 8.51 -19.73
CA GLU A 193 21.15 9.39 -20.88
C GLU A 193 20.67 10.78 -20.46
N PHE A 194 19.78 10.89 -19.47
CA PHE A 194 19.35 12.18 -18.94
C PHE A 194 20.52 12.96 -18.30
N PHE A 195 21.41 12.27 -17.60
CA PHE A 195 22.58 12.88 -16.97
C PHE A 195 23.65 13.29 -18.00
N TYR A 196 23.86 12.49 -19.04
CA TYR A 196 24.81 12.80 -20.13
C TYR A 196 24.30 13.89 -21.08
N ALA A 197 23.00 13.88 -21.41
CA ALA A 197 22.38 14.94 -22.22
C ALA A 197 22.43 16.29 -21.51
N GLY A 198 22.13 16.32 -20.19
CA GLY A 198 22.22 17.55 -19.38
C GLY A 198 23.65 18.05 -19.13
N ALA A 199 24.66 17.19 -19.27
CA ALA A 199 26.06 17.59 -19.19
C ALA A 199 26.57 18.22 -20.50
N TYR A 200 26.07 17.74 -21.65
CA TYR A 200 26.45 18.25 -22.98
C TYR A 200 25.88 19.66 -23.26
N GLU A 201 24.66 19.95 -22.80
CA GLU A 201 24.05 21.30 -22.93
C GLU A 201 24.68 22.37 -22.03
N ARG A 202 25.47 21.99 -21.00
CA ARG A 202 26.20 22.96 -20.16
C ARG A 202 27.63 23.24 -20.63
N SER A 203 28.11 22.51 -21.63
CA SER A 203 29.45 22.66 -22.21
C SER A 203 29.45 23.32 -23.60
N SER A 204 28.30 23.82 -24.06
CA SER A 204 28.13 24.61 -25.29
C SER A 204 27.63 26.01 -24.96
#